data_AF-G3JAP8-F1
#
_entry.id   AF-G3JAP8-F1
#
_cell.length_a   1.000
_cell.length_b   1.000
_cell.length_c   1.000
_cell.angle_alpha   90.00
_cell.angle_beta   90.00
_cell.angle_gamma   90.00
#
_symmetry.space_group_name_H-M   'P 1'
#
loop_
_entity.id
_entity.type
_entity.pdbx_description
1 polymer ?
#
loop_
_entity_poly.entity_id
_entity_poly.type
_entity_poly.pdbx_seq_one_letter_code
_entity_poly.pdbx_strand_id
1 'polypeptide(L)'
;MATHSILDSDQMVSIYHGAKGKEAYSIRFWNPRLNQDFCLPIWLVAPEQPTSSRPGILDRVDTTVERWWPEQRQFRHFMIHEAKREGSSVVHLHEQTVRYAKTIVGENFLGELFVLTTIGTTFRTWVFKARSEALHPLFGAPGDDRKEYIDASHPYASAYYSAFLDKVRSITLPTVPPLPSQPIPPATGDSDESMVDDGDIPQYPEPELHMCESVKLEYTKNRTKFKFTREEGQIEGIMPVSHWTWSMNLKRWWTYSTTLEMYLCGKAEW
;
A
#
# COMPACT_ATOMS: atom_id res chain seq x y z
N MET A 1 22.84 -0.58 -13.77
CA MET A 1 21.73 -0.42 -12.80
C MET A 1 22.31 0.26 -11.57
N ALA A 2 21.67 1.30 -11.06
CA ALA A 2 22.14 1.95 -9.83
C ALA A 2 21.87 1.00 -8.65
N THR A 3 22.91 0.70 -7.87
CA THR A 3 22.75 -0.04 -6.61
C THR A 3 21.96 0.82 -5.63
N HIS A 4 20.73 0.41 -5.31
CA HIS A 4 19.93 1.07 -4.28
C HIS A 4 20.53 0.77 -2.91
N SER A 5 21.02 1.80 -2.21
CA SER A 5 21.46 1.65 -0.83
C SER A 5 20.26 1.66 0.11
N ILE A 6 20.21 0.75 1.09
CA ILE A 6 19.15 0.78 2.12
C ILE A 6 19.27 2.03 3.00
N LEU A 7 20.51 2.47 3.24
CA LEU A 7 20.88 3.64 4.05
C LEU A 7 21.35 4.79 3.15
N ASP A 8 20.48 5.21 2.22
CA ASP A 8 20.78 6.18 1.16
C ASP A 8 20.60 7.65 1.55
N SER A 9 20.24 7.94 2.80
CA SER A 9 20.05 9.31 3.29
C SER A 9 20.35 9.43 4.78
N ASP A 10 20.72 10.63 5.23
CA ASP A 10 20.95 10.94 6.65
C ASP A 10 19.71 10.62 7.51
N GLN A 11 18.51 10.79 6.94
CA GLN A 11 17.26 10.41 7.58
C GLN A 11 17.17 8.90 7.80
N MET A 12 17.43 8.09 6.77
CA MET A 12 17.41 6.63 6.90
C MET A 12 18.51 6.12 7.84
N VAL A 13 19.69 6.74 7.83
CA VAL A 13 20.78 6.47 8.80
C VAL A 13 20.34 6.80 10.22
N SER A 14 19.71 7.96 10.45
CA SER A 14 19.18 8.34 11.76
C SER A 14 18.11 7.38 12.25
N ILE A 15 17.19 6.94 11.38
CA ILE A 15 16.15 5.98 11.73
C ILE A 15 16.76 4.60 12.05
N TYR A 16 17.73 4.15 11.25
CA TYR A 16 18.48 2.91 11.50
C TYR A 16 19.14 2.91 12.88
N HIS A 17 19.82 3.99 13.27
CA HIS A 17 20.41 4.10 14.60
C HIS A 17 19.36 4.09 15.71
N GLY A 18 18.21 4.74 15.49
CA GLY A 18 17.08 4.71 16.42
C GLY A 18 16.39 3.34 16.54
N ALA A 19 16.58 2.45 15.56
CA ALA A 19 15.94 1.13 15.51
C ALA A 19 16.66 0.03 16.27
N LYS A 20 17.91 0.26 16.71
CA LYS A 20 18.65 -0.70 17.52
C LYS A 20 18.01 -0.85 18.91
N GLY A 21 17.61 -2.07 19.26
CA GLY A 21 17.19 -2.44 20.62
C GLY A 21 15.70 -2.28 21.00
N LYS A 22 14.76 -1.94 20.09
CA LYS A 22 13.32 -1.86 20.41
C LYS A 22 12.40 -2.32 19.26
N GLU A 23 11.36 -3.12 19.55
CA GLU A 23 10.45 -3.75 18.56
C GLU A 23 9.76 -2.77 17.61
N ALA A 24 9.03 -1.80 18.18
CA ALA A 24 8.26 -0.80 17.43
C ALA A 24 9.13 0.03 16.48
N TYR A 25 10.46 -0.05 16.63
CA TYR A 25 11.40 0.69 15.83
C TYR A 25 11.89 -0.11 14.60
N SER A 26 11.67 -1.43 14.54
CA SER A 26 11.88 -2.23 13.33
C SER A 26 10.93 -1.77 12.22
N ILE A 27 9.62 -1.76 12.51
CA ILE A 27 8.59 -1.27 11.58
C ILE A 27 8.85 0.20 11.21
N ARG A 28 9.24 1.03 12.20
CA ARG A 28 9.61 2.44 11.96
C ARG A 28 10.80 2.61 11.02
N PHE A 29 11.68 1.63 10.90
CA PHE A 29 12.78 1.64 9.95
C PHE A 29 12.37 1.11 8.58
N TRP A 30 11.72 -0.05 8.54
CA TRP A 30 11.39 -0.73 7.28
C TRP A 30 10.23 -0.08 6.51
N ASN A 31 9.19 0.45 7.19
CA ASN A 31 8.05 1.03 6.48
C ASN A 31 8.39 2.28 5.68
N PRO A 32 9.18 3.24 6.20
CA PRO A 32 9.64 4.37 5.38
C PRO A 32 10.48 3.92 4.18
N ARG A 33 11.36 2.92 4.36
CA ARG A 33 12.16 2.35 3.27
C ARG A 33 11.25 1.75 2.18
N LEU A 34 10.29 0.92 2.58
CA LEU A 34 9.31 0.34 1.65
C LEU A 34 8.49 1.42 0.93
N ASN A 35 8.05 2.47 1.62
CA ASN A 35 7.32 3.58 0.99
C ASN A 35 8.16 4.36 -0.02
N GLN A 36 9.47 4.46 0.18
CA GLN A 36 10.38 5.06 -0.81
C GLN A 36 10.53 4.17 -2.04
N ASP A 37 10.53 2.84 -1.87
CA ASP A 37 10.69 1.87 -2.95
C ASP A 37 9.40 1.53 -3.69
N PHE A 38 8.26 1.65 -3.02
CA PHE A 38 6.93 1.30 -3.50
C PHE A 38 5.97 2.46 -3.24
N CYS A 39 5.77 3.29 -4.26
CA CYS A 39 4.96 4.49 -4.15
C CYS A 39 3.75 4.51 -5.10
N LEU A 40 2.75 5.30 -4.72
CA LEU A 40 1.58 5.58 -5.53
C LEU A 40 1.97 6.25 -6.86
N PRO A 41 1.16 6.11 -7.93
CA PRO A 41 -0.17 5.50 -7.96
C PRO A 41 -0.20 3.99 -8.23
N ILE A 42 0.95 3.39 -8.55
CA ILE A 42 1.02 1.99 -8.98
C ILE A 42 1.15 1.05 -7.78
N TRP A 43 1.90 1.48 -6.76
CA TRP A 43 2.17 0.68 -5.58
C TRP A 43 1.57 1.31 -4.34
N LEU A 44 1.22 0.48 -3.37
CA LEU A 44 0.71 0.88 -2.07
C LEU A 44 1.43 0.07 -0.99
N VAL A 45 1.93 0.75 0.04
CA VAL A 45 2.44 0.11 1.26
C VAL A 45 1.40 0.32 2.34
N ALA A 46 0.78 -0.77 2.80
CA ALA A 46 -0.30 -0.69 3.77
C ALA A 46 0.07 -1.46 5.06
N PRO A 47 0.11 -0.78 6.23
CA PRO A 47 0.39 -1.45 7.49
C PRO A 47 -0.84 -2.21 8.01
N GLU A 48 -0.62 -3.22 8.85
CA GLU A 48 -1.66 -3.90 9.66
C GLU A 48 -2.82 -4.49 8.85
N GLN A 49 -2.52 -5.00 7.65
CA GLN A 49 -3.53 -5.55 6.75
C GLN A 49 -3.93 -6.98 7.16
N PRO A 50 -5.22 -7.33 7.00
CA PRO A 50 -5.68 -8.69 7.24
C PRO A 50 -5.07 -9.64 6.19
N THR A 51 -4.73 -10.85 6.64
CA THR A 51 -4.21 -11.91 5.75
C THR A 51 -5.30 -12.57 4.92
N SER A 52 -6.57 -12.39 5.32
CA SER A 52 -7.73 -12.97 4.67
C SER A 52 -8.91 -12.00 4.67
N SER A 53 -9.75 -12.09 3.63
CA SER A 53 -11.05 -11.39 3.60
C SER A 53 -12.18 -12.16 4.27
N ARG A 54 -11.92 -13.39 4.72
CA ARG A 54 -12.93 -14.27 5.33
C ARG A 54 -13.30 -13.79 6.73
N PRO A 55 -14.60 -13.72 7.06
CA PRO A 55 -15.04 -13.42 8.42
C PRO A 55 -14.42 -14.37 9.45
N GLY A 56 -13.94 -13.81 10.57
CA GLY A 56 -13.40 -14.57 11.70
C GLY A 56 -11.91 -14.88 11.64
N ILE A 57 -11.22 -14.62 10.52
CA ILE A 57 -9.76 -14.68 10.45
C ILE A 57 -9.20 -13.32 10.88
N LEU A 58 -8.59 -13.28 12.08
CA LEU A 58 -8.07 -12.06 12.70
C LEU A 58 -6.57 -11.85 12.47
N ASP A 59 -5.92 -12.77 11.77
CA ASP A 59 -4.49 -12.71 11.47
C ASP A 59 -4.18 -11.51 10.58
N ARG A 60 -3.29 -10.64 11.06
CA ARG A 60 -2.78 -9.46 10.34
C ARG A 60 -1.28 -9.61 10.10
N VAL A 61 -0.83 -9.08 8.98
CA VAL A 61 0.59 -8.88 8.69
C VAL A 61 0.98 -7.46 9.05
N ASP A 62 2.22 -7.27 9.53
CA ASP A 62 2.69 -5.94 9.94
C ASP A 62 2.62 -4.95 8.78
N THR A 63 3.00 -5.37 7.56
CA THR A 63 2.90 -4.53 6.35
C THR A 63 2.73 -5.35 5.08
N THR A 64 1.88 -4.88 4.17
CA THR A 64 1.75 -5.37 2.79
C THR A 64 2.36 -4.38 1.81
N VAL A 65 2.87 -4.92 0.70
CA VAL A 65 3.19 -4.15 -0.51
C VAL A 65 2.28 -4.65 -1.62
N GLU A 66 1.50 -3.73 -2.15
CA GLU A 66 0.43 -3.97 -3.08
C GLU A 66 0.66 -3.26 -4.40
N ARG A 67 0.16 -3.84 -5.48
CA ARG A 67 0.18 -3.21 -6.82
C ARG A 67 -1.24 -3.05 -7.33
N TRP A 68 -1.51 -1.89 -7.93
CA TRP A 68 -2.76 -1.61 -8.61
C TRP A 68 -2.93 -2.57 -9.80
N TRP A 69 -4.08 -3.23 -9.84
CA TRP A 69 -4.50 -4.10 -10.92
C TRP A 69 -5.60 -3.40 -11.73
N PRO A 70 -5.28 -2.79 -12.89
CA PRO A 70 -6.23 -1.98 -13.65
C PRO A 70 -7.46 -2.76 -14.10
N GLU A 71 -7.30 -3.99 -14.58
CA GLU A 71 -8.38 -4.82 -15.12
C GLU A 71 -9.44 -5.15 -14.06
N GLN A 72 -9.03 -5.23 -12.79
CA GLN A 72 -9.90 -5.54 -11.66
C GLN A 72 -10.19 -4.34 -10.77
N ARG A 73 -9.65 -3.16 -11.09
CA ARG A 73 -9.76 -1.90 -10.34
C ARG A 73 -9.52 -2.06 -8.84
N GLN A 74 -8.51 -2.84 -8.46
CA GLN A 74 -8.17 -3.08 -7.06
C GLN A 74 -6.67 -3.24 -6.85
N PHE A 75 -6.21 -3.05 -5.62
CA PHE A 75 -4.86 -3.41 -5.21
C PHE A 75 -4.78 -4.90 -4.86
N ARG A 76 -3.62 -5.51 -5.10
CA ARG A 76 -3.33 -6.92 -4.77
C ARG A 76 -2.01 -7.03 -4.03
N HIS A 77 -1.94 -7.92 -3.04
CA HIS A 77 -0.72 -8.22 -2.29
C HIS A 77 0.32 -8.90 -3.19
N PHE A 78 1.52 -8.32 -3.30
CA PHE A 78 2.66 -8.94 -4.00
C PHE A 78 3.84 -9.21 -3.08
N MET A 79 3.89 -8.49 -1.97
CA MET A 79 4.85 -8.74 -0.92
C MET A 79 4.19 -8.55 0.45
N ILE A 80 4.64 -9.33 1.42
CA ILE A 80 4.38 -9.08 2.83
C ILE A 80 5.67 -8.81 3.57
N HIS A 81 5.58 -8.03 4.63
CA HIS A 81 6.64 -7.75 5.58
C HIS A 81 6.15 -8.14 6.98
N GLU A 82 6.91 -9.01 7.62
CA GLU A 82 6.72 -9.39 9.02
C GLU A 82 7.97 -9.00 9.82
N ALA A 83 7.76 -8.35 10.95
CA ALA A 83 8.78 -7.80 11.82
C ALA A 83 8.68 -8.44 13.21
N LYS A 84 9.85 -8.66 13.82
CA LYS A 84 9.96 -8.98 15.25
C LYS A 84 11.03 -8.14 15.91
N ARG A 85 10.94 -8.02 17.23
CA ARG A 85 12.05 -7.51 18.04
C ARG A 85 13.29 -8.38 18.03
N GLU A 86 14.41 -7.75 18.35
CA GLU A 86 15.64 -8.43 18.73
C GLU A 86 15.37 -9.42 19.89
N GLY A 87 16.00 -10.60 19.84
CA GLY A 87 15.76 -11.69 20.79
C GLY A 87 14.56 -12.60 20.50
N SER A 88 13.66 -12.23 19.57
CA SER A 88 12.53 -13.10 19.19
C SER A 88 12.94 -14.40 18.50
N SER A 89 12.10 -15.43 18.59
CA SER A 89 12.34 -16.72 17.91
C SER A 89 12.23 -16.55 16.39
N VAL A 90 13.32 -16.87 15.67
CA VAL A 90 13.34 -16.89 14.20
C VAL A 90 12.43 -18.00 13.66
N VAL A 91 12.37 -19.13 14.37
CA VAL A 91 11.51 -20.27 14.01
C VAL A 91 10.04 -19.86 14.07
N HIS A 92 9.59 -19.21 15.15
CA HIS A 92 8.20 -18.75 15.25
C HIS A 92 7.87 -17.68 14.20
N LEU A 93 8.82 -16.77 13.92
CA LEU A 93 8.68 -15.79 12.84
C LEU A 93 8.49 -16.50 11.49
N HIS A 94 9.31 -17.51 11.19
CA HIS A 94 9.19 -18.28 9.95
C HIS A 94 7.84 -19.00 9.86
N GLU A 95 7.45 -19.75 10.89
CA GLU A 95 6.19 -20.51 10.93
C GLU A 95 4.96 -19.61 10.75
N GLN A 96 4.93 -18.48 11.47
CA GLN A 96 3.87 -17.48 11.34
C GLN A 96 3.82 -16.91 9.92
N THR A 97 4.97 -16.58 9.35
CA THR A 97 5.06 -16.01 8.00
C THR A 97 4.64 -17.02 6.93
N VAL A 98 4.99 -18.31 7.08
CA VAL A 98 4.51 -19.39 6.20
C VAL A 98 2.99 -19.49 6.24
N ARG A 99 2.37 -19.42 7.43
CA ARG A 99 0.91 -19.45 7.57
C ARG A 99 0.27 -18.27 6.83
N TYR A 100 0.81 -17.06 6.98
CA TYR A 100 0.31 -15.87 6.30
C TYR A 100 0.45 -15.97 4.79
N ALA A 101 1.61 -16.40 4.30
CA ALA A 101 1.87 -16.57 2.88
C ALA A 101 0.93 -17.61 2.25
N LYS A 102 0.68 -18.74 2.93
CA LYS A 102 -0.29 -19.76 2.49
C LYS A 102 -1.69 -19.18 2.31
N THR A 103 -2.18 -18.45 3.30
CA THR A 103 -3.51 -17.81 3.25
C THR A 103 -3.59 -16.81 2.09
N ILE A 104 -2.63 -15.90 2.00
CA ILE A 104 -2.64 -14.82 0.99
C ILE A 104 -2.54 -15.38 -0.43
N VAL A 105 -1.63 -16.33 -0.67
CA VAL A 105 -1.46 -16.96 -1.99
C VAL A 105 -2.70 -17.76 -2.37
N GLY A 106 -3.29 -18.49 -1.43
CA GLY A 106 -4.51 -19.27 -1.64
C GLY A 106 -5.72 -18.41 -1.99
N GLU A 107 -5.91 -17.28 -1.31
CA GLU A 107 -7.07 -16.41 -1.53
C GLU A 107 -6.93 -15.48 -2.74
N ASN A 108 -5.71 -15.04 -3.05
CA ASN A 108 -5.47 -14.12 -4.16
C ASN A 108 -5.08 -14.83 -5.47
N PHE A 109 -5.09 -16.17 -5.48
CA PHE A 109 -4.70 -17.01 -6.64
C PHE A 109 -3.35 -16.61 -7.24
N LEU A 110 -2.38 -16.27 -6.38
CA LEU A 110 -1.06 -15.82 -6.81
C LEU A 110 -0.18 -17.02 -7.17
N GLY A 111 0.66 -16.88 -8.19
CA GLY A 111 1.69 -17.89 -8.50
C GLY A 111 2.82 -17.91 -7.45
N GLU A 112 3.13 -16.74 -6.90
CA GLU A 112 4.10 -16.55 -5.83
C GLU A 112 3.81 -15.27 -5.03
N LEU A 113 4.34 -15.21 -3.82
CA LEU A 113 4.32 -14.06 -2.93
C LEU A 113 5.74 -13.82 -2.42
N PHE A 114 6.20 -12.58 -2.50
CA PHE A 114 7.48 -12.19 -1.92
C PHE A 114 7.33 -11.85 -0.44
N VAL A 115 8.35 -12.15 0.33
CA VAL A 115 8.30 -11.99 1.79
C VAL A 115 9.58 -11.32 2.25
N LEU A 116 9.43 -10.29 3.08
CA LEU A 116 10.51 -9.68 3.85
C LEU A 116 10.29 -10.01 5.32
N THR A 117 11.21 -10.72 5.96
CA THR A 117 11.18 -10.88 7.42
C THR A 117 12.28 -10.03 8.03
N THR A 118 11.98 -9.38 9.16
CA THR A 118 12.92 -8.45 9.80
C THR A 118 13.03 -8.68 11.29
N ILE A 119 14.25 -8.56 11.82
CA ILE A 119 14.52 -8.62 13.25
C ILE A 119 15.38 -7.40 13.60
N GLY A 120 14.73 -6.38 14.15
CA GLY A 120 15.34 -5.05 14.29
C GLY A 120 15.76 -4.50 12.92
N THR A 121 17.05 -4.20 12.77
CA THR A 121 17.62 -3.68 11.51
C THR A 121 18.18 -4.75 10.58
N THR A 122 18.08 -6.01 10.98
CA THR A 122 18.45 -7.16 10.14
C THR A 122 17.26 -7.65 9.35
N PHE A 123 17.50 -8.19 8.15
CA PHE A 123 16.45 -8.71 7.30
C PHE A 123 16.82 -9.98 6.57
N ARG A 124 15.78 -10.64 6.07
CA ARG A 124 15.88 -11.75 5.14
C ARG A 124 14.72 -11.71 4.15
N THR A 125 15.01 -12.07 2.91
CA THR A 125 14.03 -12.02 1.81
C THR A 125 13.76 -13.41 1.28
N TRP A 126 12.50 -13.67 0.96
CA TRP A 126 12.02 -14.99 0.57
C TRP A 126 11.05 -14.89 -0.60
N VAL A 127 10.84 -16.03 -1.24
CA VAL A 127 9.70 -16.27 -2.12
C VAL A 127 8.90 -17.45 -1.60
N PHE A 128 7.58 -17.28 -1.54
CA PHE A 128 6.63 -18.34 -1.28
C PHE A 128 5.88 -18.65 -2.59
N LYS A 129 5.94 -19.89 -3.07
CA LYS A 129 5.29 -20.28 -4.33
C LYS A 129 3.95 -20.95 -4.07
N ALA A 130 3.03 -20.85 -5.01
CA ALA A 130 1.79 -21.62 -4.99
C ALA A 130 2.09 -23.11 -4.79
N ARG A 131 1.33 -23.77 -3.90
CA ARG A 131 1.51 -25.18 -3.50
C ARG A 131 2.82 -25.49 -2.77
N SER A 132 3.61 -24.48 -2.39
CA SER A 132 4.76 -24.70 -1.52
C SER A 132 4.32 -24.84 -0.07
N GLU A 133 5.12 -25.56 0.71
CA GLU A 133 4.90 -25.73 2.15
C GLU A 133 5.82 -24.85 3.00
N ALA A 134 6.81 -24.20 2.39
CA ALA A 134 7.85 -23.45 3.07
C ALA A 134 8.29 -22.19 2.30
N LEU A 135 8.93 -21.26 3.00
CA LEU A 135 9.58 -20.09 2.39
C LEU A 135 10.92 -20.49 1.78
N HIS A 136 11.19 -20.03 0.55
CA HIS A 136 12.47 -20.23 -0.12
C HIS A 136 13.31 -18.97 -0.02
N PRO A 137 14.48 -19.01 0.62
CA PRO A 137 15.31 -17.82 0.77
C PRO A 137 15.86 -17.37 -0.58
N LEU A 138 15.91 -16.05 -0.79
CA LEU A 138 16.50 -15.46 -2.00
C LEU A 138 18.02 -15.22 -1.86
N PHE A 139 18.54 -15.31 -0.64
CA PHE A 139 19.96 -15.35 -0.31
C PHE A 139 20.18 -16.12 1.00
N GLY A 140 21.42 -16.56 1.24
CA GLY A 140 21.78 -17.37 2.40
C GLY A 140 21.40 -18.85 2.27
N ALA A 141 21.67 -19.63 3.30
CA ALA A 141 21.38 -21.06 3.34
C ALA A 141 19.93 -21.35 3.74
N PRO A 142 19.31 -22.46 3.30
CA PRO A 142 17.97 -22.86 3.76
C PRO A 142 17.85 -22.97 5.29
N GLY A 143 16.63 -22.79 5.81
CA GLY A 143 16.30 -22.95 7.23
C GLY A 143 16.21 -21.63 8.02
N ASP A 144 15.96 -21.74 9.32
CA ASP A 144 15.50 -20.64 10.18
C ASP A 144 16.59 -20.14 11.14
N ASP A 145 17.82 -20.08 10.65
CA ASP A 145 18.96 -19.61 11.45
C ASP A 145 19.04 -18.08 11.43
N ARG A 146 19.20 -17.50 12.61
CA ARG A 146 19.38 -16.06 12.83
C ARG A 146 20.59 -15.51 12.08
N LYS A 147 21.65 -16.31 11.90
CA LYS A 147 22.87 -15.88 11.20
C LYS A 147 22.65 -15.57 9.71
N GLU A 148 21.57 -16.07 9.14
CA GLU A 148 21.22 -15.84 7.73
C GLU A 148 20.51 -14.49 7.52
N TYR A 149 20.15 -13.79 8.59
CA TYR A 149 19.68 -12.41 8.52
C TYR A 149 20.86 -11.48 8.40
N ILE A 150 20.76 -10.52 7.48
CA ILE A 150 21.82 -9.55 7.22
C ILE A 150 21.42 -8.18 7.76
N ASP A 151 22.34 -7.51 8.46
CA ASP A 151 22.12 -6.14 8.93
C ASP A 151 22.06 -5.17 7.75
N ALA A 152 21.16 -4.19 7.80
CA ALA A 152 21.01 -3.18 6.74
C ALA A 152 22.30 -2.38 6.46
N SER A 153 23.22 -2.26 7.42
CA SER A 153 24.53 -1.62 7.25
C SER A 153 25.60 -2.54 6.65
N HIS A 154 25.33 -3.83 6.48
CA HIS A 154 26.30 -4.77 5.93
C HIS A 154 26.64 -4.40 4.47
N PRO A 155 27.91 -4.49 4.02
CA PRO A 155 28.31 -4.09 2.67
C PRO A 155 27.49 -4.71 1.51
N TYR A 156 27.04 -5.96 1.68
CA TYR A 156 26.22 -6.67 0.69
C TYR A 156 24.70 -6.51 0.85
N ALA A 157 24.22 -5.90 1.95
CA ALA A 157 22.79 -5.79 2.24
C ALA A 157 22.01 -5.11 1.12
N SER A 158 22.55 -3.99 0.63
CA SER A 158 21.95 -3.20 -0.43
C SER A 158 21.82 -3.96 -1.76
N ALA A 159 22.79 -4.85 -2.06
CA ALA A 159 22.75 -5.68 -3.26
C ALA A 159 21.65 -6.76 -3.15
N TYR A 160 21.56 -7.45 -2.01
CA TYR A 160 20.50 -8.44 -1.79
C TYR A 160 19.10 -7.82 -1.78
N TYR A 161 18.97 -6.65 -1.14
CA TYR A 161 17.70 -5.93 -1.10
C TYR A 161 17.30 -5.41 -2.48
N SER A 162 18.21 -4.83 -3.26
CA SER A 162 17.94 -4.40 -4.63
C SER A 162 17.48 -5.56 -5.51
N ALA A 163 18.17 -6.70 -5.46
CA ALA A 163 17.81 -7.89 -6.22
C ALA A 163 16.43 -8.43 -5.82
N PHE A 164 16.05 -8.30 -4.55
CA PHE A 164 14.71 -8.62 -4.07
C PHE A 164 13.65 -7.66 -4.64
N LEU A 165 13.88 -6.35 -4.58
CA LEU A 165 12.96 -5.34 -5.13
C LEU A 165 12.72 -5.54 -6.62
N ASP A 166 13.77 -5.84 -7.39
CA ASP A 166 13.67 -6.11 -8.83
C ASP A 166 12.74 -7.30 -9.10
N LYS A 167 12.84 -8.36 -8.28
CA LYS A 167 11.93 -9.51 -8.37
C LYS A 167 10.49 -9.13 -8.06
N VAL A 168 10.24 -8.40 -6.97
CA VAL A 168 8.88 -7.93 -6.60
C VAL A 168 8.27 -7.09 -7.73
N ARG A 169 9.05 -6.16 -8.30
CA ARG A 169 8.59 -5.28 -9.39
C ARG A 169 8.38 -6.02 -10.70
N SER A 170 9.10 -7.12 -10.92
CA SER A 170 8.99 -7.95 -12.14
C SER A 170 7.77 -8.87 -12.17
N ILE A 171 6.99 -8.98 -11.08
CA ILE A 171 5.80 -9.84 -11.06
C ILE A 171 4.83 -9.42 -12.18
N THR A 172 4.39 -10.41 -12.93
CA THR A 172 3.29 -10.27 -13.87
C THR A 172 1.97 -10.47 -13.14
N LEU A 173 1.03 -9.55 -13.32
CA LEU A 173 -0.33 -9.71 -12.81
C LEU A 173 -0.94 -10.98 -13.42
N PRO A 174 -1.62 -11.83 -12.63
CA PRO A 174 -2.30 -13.00 -13.19
C PRO A 174 -3.23 -12.56 -14.31
N THR A 175 -3.23 -13.25 -15.45
CA THR A 175 -4.25 -13.01 -16.46
C THR A 175 -5.58 -13.50 -15.90
N VAL A 176 -6.57 -12.62 -15.79
CA VAL A 176 -7.94 -13.02 -15.40
C VAL A 176 -8.37 -14.11 -16.39
N PRO A 177 -8.75 -15.32 -15.94
CA PRO A 177 -9.34 -16.30 -16.84
C PRO A 177 -10.57 -15.65 -17.48
N PRO A 178 -10.75 -15.74 -18.81
CA PRO A 178 -11.96 -15.23 -19.42
C PRO A 178 -13.15 -15.88 -18.71
N LEU A 179 -14.02 -15.08 -18.10
CA LEU A 179 -15.28 -15.57 -17.56
C LEU A 179 -15.97 -16.34 -18.70
N PRO A 180 -16.44 -17.59 -18.47
CA PRO A 180 -17.19 -18.29 -19.49
C PRO A 180 -18.37 -17.39 -19.86
N SER A 181 -18.43 -16.98 -21.13
CA SER A 181 -19.51 -16.17 -21.66
C SER A 181 -20.80 -16.96 -21.41
N GLN A 182 -21.57 -16.56 -20.41
CA GLN A 182 -22.88 -17.16 -20.23
C GLN A 182 -23.69 -16.79 -21.47
N PRO A 183 -24.30 -17.76 -22.17
CA PRO A 183 -25.19 -17.45 -23.26
C PRO A 183 -26.30 -16.55 -22.72
N ILE A 184 -26.49 -15.39 -23.36
CA ILE A 184 -27.61 -14.51 -23.09
C ILE A 184 -28.87 -15.36 -23.27
N PRO A 185 -29.69 -15.57 -22.22
CA PRO A 185 -30.92 -16.31 -22.39
C PRO A 185 -31.74 -15.65 -23.50
N PRO A 186 -32.30 -16.41 -24.45
CA PRO A 186 -33.14 -15.84 -25.49
C PRO A 186 -34.24 -15.02 -24.80
N ALA A 187 -34.44 -13.79 -25.29
CA ALA A 187 -35.50 -12.93 -24.83
C ALA A 187 -36.85 -13.65 -25.04
N THR A 188 -37.34 -14.33 -24.00
CA THR A 188 -38.73 -14.71 -23.89
C THR A 188 -39.51 -13.42 -23.74
N GLY A 189 -39.98 -12.90 -24.86
CA GLY A 189 -41.04 -11.91 -24.88
C GLY A 189 -42.29 -12.57 -24.31
N ASP A 190 -42.50 -12.39 -23.02
CA ASP A 190 -43.84 -12.37 -22.44
C ASP A 190 -44.01 -10.99 -21.82
N SER A 191 -44.68 -10.14 -22.59
CA SER A 191 -45.31 -8.92 -22.13
C SER A 191 -46.42 -9.29 -21.16
N ASP A 192 -46.20 -9.07 -19.86
CA ASP A 192 -47.28 -8.88 -18.91
C ASP A 192 -46.94 -7.66 -18.05
N GLU A 193 -47.38 -6.49 -18.54
CA GLU A 193 -47.34 -5.22 -17.84
C GLU A 193 -48.28 -5.29 -16.63
N SER A 194 -47.74 -5.58 -15.45
CA SER A 194 -48.40 -5.22 -14.19
C SER A 194 -47.73 -3.97 -13.62
N MET A 195 -48.49 -2.87 -13.64
CA MET A 195 -48.13 -1.61 -13.01
C MET A 195 -47.84 -1.84 -11.52
N VAL A 196 -46.58 -1.70 -11.13
CA VAL A 196 -46.20 -1.52 -9.74
C VAL A 196 -45.94 -0.03 -9.55
N ASP A 197 -46.74 0.56 -8.67
CA ASP A 197 -46.72 1.94 -8.22
C ASP A 197 -45.32 2.29 -7.66
N ASP A 198 -44.61 3.18 -8.37
CA ASP A 198 -43.28 3.70 -8.05
C ASP A 198 -43.38 4.65 -6.85
N GLY A 199 -43.30 4.08 -5.65
CA GLY A 199 -43.12 4.84 -4.43
C GLY A 199 -41.73 5.50 -4.41
N ASP A 200 -41.74 6.83 -4.42
CA ASP A 200 -40.62 7.77 -4.19
C ASP A 200 -39.33 7.15 -3.64
N ILE A 201 -38.39 6.84 -4.54
CA ILE A 201 -36.99 6.65 -4.17
C ILE A 201 -36.41 8.05 -3.91
N PRO A 202 -35.94 8.38 -2.69
CA PRO A 202 -35.31 9.66 -2.44
C PRO A 202 -34.04 9.77 -3.29
N GLN A 203 -34.08 10.66 -4.29
CA GLN A 203 -32.89 11.08 -5.00
C GLN A 203 -31.98 11.82 -4.02
N TYR A 204 -30.91 11.16 -3.60
CA TYR A 204 -29.81 11.87 -2.97
C TYR A 204 -29.12 12.71 -4.06
N PRO A 205 -28.95 14.03 -3.86
CA PRO A 205 -28.24 14.85 -4.84
C PRO A 205 -26.82 14.32 -4.98
N GLU A 206 -26.39 14.06 -6.21
CA GLU A 206 -25.00 13.76 -6.49
C GLU A 206 -24.14 14.93 -5.97
N PRO A 207 -23.03 14.66 -5.25
CA PRO A 207 -22.18 15.73 -4.77
C PRO A 207 -21.54 16.43 -5.97
N GLU A 208 -21.97 17.66 -6.26
CA GLU A 208 -21.35 18.52 -7.25
C GLU A 208 -19.89 18.81 -6.85
N LEU A 209 -18.96 18.23 -7.59
CA LEU A 209 -17.53 18.48 -7.47
C LEU A 209 -17.21 19.84 -8.10
N HIS A 210 -17.30 20.92 -7.30
CA HIS A 210 -16.90 22.25 -7.75
C HIS A 210 -15.38 22.41 -7.69
N MET A 211 -14.74 22.60 -8.84
CA MET A 211 -13.32 22.94 -8.95
C MET A 211 -13.09 24.38 -8.48
N CYS A 212 -12.14 24.60 -7.57
CA CYS A 212 -11.63 25.94 -7.24
C CYS A 212 -10.45 26.29 -8.14
N GLU A 213 -10.40 27.53 -8.64
CA GLU A 213 -9.35 27.98 -9.56
C GLU A 213 -8.02 28.32 -8.86
N SER A 214 -8.07 28.82 -7.61
CA SER A 214 -6.85 29.06 -6.83
C SER A 214 -7.08 29.07 -5.33
N VAL A 215 -6.11 28.57 -4.58
CA VAL A 215 -6.09 28.62 -3.11
C VAL A 215 -4.79 29.28 -2.65
N LYS A 216 -4.92 30.32 -1.82
CA LYS A 216 -3.78 30.94 -1.15
C LYS A 216 -3.77 30.55 0.33
N LEU A 217 -2.65 29.97 0.75
CA LEU A 217 -2.41 29.51 2.12
C LEU A 217 -1.50 30.51 2.84
N GLU A 218 -1.96 31.02 3.98
CA GLU A 218 -1.13 31.83 4.88
C GLU A 218 -0.99 31.14 6.23
N TYR A 219 0.26 30.79 6.56
CA TYR A 219 0.62 30.11 7.80
C TYR A 219 1.08 31.11 8.86
N THR A 220 0.50 30.99 10.05
CA THR A 220 1.02 31.62 11.26
C THR A 220 1.27 30.55 12.31
N LYS A 221 2.09 30.87 13.32
CA LYS A 221 2.57 29.91 14.35
C LYS A 221 1.46 29.07 15.00
N ASN A 222 0.23 29.59 15.08
CA ASN A 222 -0.89 28.96 15.77
C ASN A 222 -2.17 28.80 14.93
N ARG A 223 -2.21 29.26 13.67
CA ARG A 223 -3.40 29.19 12.79
C ARG A 223 -3.00 29.15 11.32
N THR A 224 -3.76 28.40 10.52
CA THR A 224 -3.68 28.46 9.07
C THR A 224 -4.91 29.22 8.56
N LYS A 225 -4.69 30.32 7.84
CA LYS A 225 -5.76 31.05 7.16
C LYS A 225 -5.80 30.61 5.71
N PHE A 226 -7.00 30.40 5.20
CA PHE A 226 -7.23 30.02 3.82
C PHE A 226 -8.05 31.11 3.16
N LYS A 227 -7.59 31.53 1.97
CA LYS A 227 -8.34 32.43 1.12
C LYS A 227 -8.70 31.70 -0.15
N PHE A 228 -10.00 31.48 -0.36
CA PHE A 228 -10.54 30.96 -1.60
C PHE A 228 -10.98 32.13 -2.47
N THR A 229 -10.53 32.17 -3.72
CA THR A 229 -11.02 33.14 -4.69
C THR A 229 -11.77 32.36 -5.77
N ARG A 230 -13.08 32.63 -5.90
CA ARG A 230 -13.95 32.10 -6.97
C ARG A 230 -14.22 33.22 -7.99
N GLU A 231 -14.66 32.87 -9.20
CA GLU A 231 -15.14 33.85 -10.19
C GLU A 231 -16.26 34.75 -9.63
N GLU A 232 -17.10 34.24 -8.73
CA GLU A 232 -18.23 34.97 -8.13
C GLU A 232 -17.88 35.74 -6.83
N GLY A 233 -16.62 35.69 -6.38
CA GLY A 233 -16.19 36.43 -5.19
C GLY A 233 -15.26 35.67 -4.26
N GLN A 234 -14.82 36.37 -3.21
CA GLN A 234 -13.80 35.89 -2.28
C GLN A 234 -14.44 35.38 -0.98
N ILE A 235 -14.11 34.15 -0.59
CA ILE A 235 -14.56 33.55 0.67
C ILE A 235 -13.34 33.35 1.58
N GLU A 236 -13.38 33.95 2.77
CA GLU A 236 -12.36 33.80 3.81
C GLU A 236 -12.85 32.86 4.92
N GLY A 237 -12.03 31.88 5.28
CA GLY A 237 -12.30 30.95 6.37
C GLY A 237 -11.09 30.78 7.28
N ILE A 238 -11.33 30.66 8.58
CA ILE A 238 -10.29 30.37 9.59
C ILE A 238 -10.65 29.05 10.26
N MET A 239 -9.80 28.03 10.13
CA MET A 239 -9.98 26.75 10.84
C MET A 239 -8.75 26.35 11.65
N PRO A 240 -8.93 25.64 12.78
CA PRO A 240 -7.83 25.01 13.51
C PRO A 240 -7.19 23.88 12.69
N VAL A 241 -5.88 23.68 12.86
CA VAL A 241 -5.09 22.64 12.15
C VAL A 241 -5.51 21.22 12.51
N SER A 242 -6.20 21.03 13.63
CA SER A 242 -6.62 19.71 14.13
C SER A 242 -7.74 19.02 13.34
N HIS A 243 -8.40 19.72 12.41
CA HIS A 243 -9.55 19.19 11.65
C HIS A 243 -9.24 18.84 10.19
N TRP A 244 -7.96 18.63 9.84
CA TRP A 244 -7.55 18.36 8.46
C TRP A 244 -7.25 16.88 8.21
N THR A 245 -7.88 16.31 7.18
CA THR A 245 -7.40 15.15 6.42
C THR A 245 -6.95 15.62 5.05
N TRP A 246 -5.68 15.36 4.70
CA TRP A 246 -5.10 15.79 3.42
C TRP A 246 -5.20 14.67 2.39
N SER A 247 -5.64 14.99 1.18
CA SER A 247 -5.36 14.16 0.00
C SER A 247 -4.75 15.04 -1.09
N MET A 248 -3.56 14.68 -1.54
CA MET A 248 -2.87 15.36 -2.63
C MET A 248 -3.01 14.50 -3.89
N ASN A 249 -3.69 15.04 -4.90
CA ASN A 249 -3.77 14.42 -6.22
C ASN A 249 -2.88 15.21 -7.19
N LEU A 250 -1.67 14.72 -7.46
CA LEU A 250 -0.78 15.31 -8.44
C LEU A 250 -1.09 14.71 -9.82
N LYS A 251 -1.82 15.43 -10.67
CA LYS A 251 -1.87 15.14 -12.11
C LYS A 251 -0.79 15.95 -12.82
N ARG A 252 0.22 15.28 -13.37
CA ARG A 252 1.24 15.92 -14.21
C ARG A 252 0.80 15.88 -15.68
N TRP A 253 0.68 17.05 -16.29
CA TRP A 253 0.73 17.20 -17.75
C TRP A 253 2.06 17.83 -18.13
N TRP A 254 2.71 17.27 -19.15
CA TRP A 254 3.99 17.77 -19.65
C TRP A 254 3.75 18.95 -20.58
N THR A 255 3.85 20.19 -20.08
CA THR A 255 4.23 21.35 -20.89
C THR A 255 5.04 22.33 -20.05
N TYR A 256 5.97 23.04 -20.72
CA TYR A 256 6.96 23.94 -20.14
C TYR A 256 6.32 25.24 -19.59
N SER A 257 5.62 25.12 -18.47
CA SER A 257 5.33 26.19 -17.53
C SER A 257 4.85 25.54 -16.24
N THR A 258 5.61 25.64 -15.16
CA THR A 258 5.27 24.97 -13.89
C THR A 258 4.16 25.73 -13.16
N THR A 259 2.93 25.59 -13.65
CA THR A 259 1.74 25.96 -12.89
C THR A 259 1.34 24.73 -12.07
N LEU A 260 1.44 24.84 -10.74
CA LEU A 260 1.03 23.78 -9.82
C LEU A 260 -0.46 23.95 -9.52
N GLU A 261 -1.31 23.16 -10.18
CA GLU A 261 -2.73 23.10 -9.82
C GLU A 261 -2.90 22.17 -8.61
N MET A 262 -3.23 22.76 -7.46
CA MET A 262 -3.56 22.04 -6.23
C MET A 262 -5.07 21.89 -6.11
N TYR A 263 -5.56 20.66 -6.20
CA TYR A 263 -6.94 20.33 -5.87
C TYR A 263 -7.05 20.07 -4.37
N LEU A 264 -7.85 20.87 -3.68
CA LEU A 264 -8.18 20.69 -2.26
C LEU A 264 -9.61 20.14 -2.16
N CYS A 265 -9.73 18.86 -1.85
CA CYS A 265 -11.00 18.28 -1.41
C CYS A 265 -11.01 18.26 0.12
N GLY A 266 -11.84 19.12 0.72
CA GLY A 266 -12.20 19.04 2.14
C GLY A 266 -13.66 18.62 2.25
N LYS A 267 -13.97 17.73 3.19
CA LYS A 267 -15.35 17.50 3.65
C LYS A 267 -15.57 18.45 4.82
N ALA A 268 -16.45 19.44 4.65
CA ALA A 268 -16.93 20.23 5.78
C ALA A 268 -18.06 19.44 6.44
N GLU A 269 -17.83 18.96 7.65
CA GLU A 269 -18.91 18.54 8.54
C GLU A 269 -19.36 19.78 9.31
N TRP A 270 -20.63 20.14 9.16
CA TRP A 270 -21.28 21.27 9.85
C TRP A 270 -22.03 20.76 11.08
#